data_AF-A0A9E1S6L1-F1
#
_entry.id   AF-A0A9E1S6L1-F1
#
_cell.length_a   1.000
_cell.length_b   1.000
_cell.length_c   1.000
_cell.angle_alpha   90.00
_cell.angle_beta   90.00
_cell.angle_gamma   90.00
#
_symmetry.space_group_name_H-M   'P 1'
#
loop_
_entity.id
_entity.type
_entity.pdbx_description
1 polymer ?
#
loop_
_entity_poly.entity_id
_entity_poly.type
_entity_poly.pdbx_seq_one_letter_code
_entity_poly.pdbx_strand_id
1 'polypeptide(L)'
;MNIPEQIQRRDFIKQLGLASTAALATNGTQAWGNDMVIHPKSKADSCILIWMGGGMAAPDTFDPKRYLPFEKGLEVNKILSTFPAIDTNVDGIKISQGLENIAQVMDRGTLIRSAVQPDLGSILHSRHQYHWHTGYVPPITVAAPHIGAWMAKVLGPKNEVIPPFINIG
;
A
#
# COMPACT_ATOMS: atom_id res chain seq x y z
N MET A 1 0.23 -1.02 -62.21
CA MET A 1 1.55 -0.55 -62.67
C MET A 1 2.47 -0.59 -61.46
N ASN A 2 3.49 -1.45 -61.44
CA ASN A 2 4.37 -1.59 -60.27
C ASN A 2 5.32 -0.39 -60.22
N ILE A 3 5.30 0.32 -59.10
CA ILE A 3 6.16 1.47 -58.85
C ILE A 3 7.61 0.94 -58.74
N PRO A 4 8.61 1.60 -59.37
CA PRO A 4 10.02 1.21 -59.23
C PRO A 4 10.46 1.07 -57.77
N GLU A 5 11.20 0.01 -57.44
CA GLU A 5 11.63 -0.34 -56.07
C GLU A 5 12.33 0.82 -55.35
N GLN A 6 13.12 1.62 -56.07
CA GLN A 6 13.80 2.79 -55.53
C GLN A 6 12.83 3.88 -55.01
N ILE A 7 11.68 4.04 -55.68
CA ILE A 7 10.62 4.96 -55.25
C ILE A 7 9.93 4.39 -54.00
N GLN A 8 9.67 3.08 -53.96
CA GLN A 8 9.09 2.42 -52.79
C GLN A 8 9.98 2.52 -51.54
N ARG A 9 11.31 2.34 -51.68
CA ARG A 9 12.27 2.49 -50.58
C ARG A 9 12.33 3.91 -50.05
N ARG A 10 12.31 4.90 -50.95
CA ARG A 10 12.33 6.32 -50.59
C ARG A 10 11.06 6.73 -49.86
N ASP A 11 9.91 6.28 -50.33
CA ASP A 11 8.62 6.57 -49.69
C ASP A 11 8.51 5.86 -48.33
N PHE A 12 9.02 4.63 -48.21
CA PHE A 12 9.10 3.95 -46.93
C PHE A 12 9.94 4.72 -45.90
N ILE A 13 11.13 5.21 -46.26
CA ILE A 13 11.97 6.00 -45.34
C ILE A 13 11.32 7.34 -44.97
N LYS A 14 10.63 8.00 -45.90
CA LYS A 14 9.87 9.22 -45.61
C LYS A 14 8.73 8.96 -44.63
N GLN A 15 7.96 7.89 -44.85
CA GLN A 15 6.87 7.50 -43.96
C GLN A 15 7.40 7.10 -42.58
N LEU A 16 8.51 6.37 -42.51
CA LEU A 16 9.16 6.02 -41.25
C LEU A 16 9.64 7.27 -40.49
N GLY A 17 10.29 8.21 -41.19
CA GLY A 17 10.74 9.47 -40.61
C GLY A 17 9.59 10.35 -40.11
N LEU A 18 8.50 10.43 -40.88
CA LEU A 18 7.25 11.10 -40.48
C LEU A 18 6.61 10.43 -39.26
N ALA A 19 6.57 9.09 -39.22
CA ALA A 19 6.03 8.35 -38.09
C ALA A 19 6.89 8.52 -36.82
N SER A 20 8.22 8.50 -36.94
CA SER A 20 9.14 8.72 -35.82
C SER A 20 9.07 10.16 -35.29
N THR A 21 9.01 11.15 -36.18
CA THR A 21 8.83 12.56 -35.77
C THR A 21 7.45 12.80 -35.17
N ALA A 22 6.39 12.19 -35.71
CA ALA A 22 5.06 12.22 -35.11
C ALA A 22 5.06 11.58 -33.72
N ALA A 23 5.72 10.43 -33.53
CA ALA A 23 5.84 9.77 -32.22
C ALA A 23 6.68 10.58 -31.21
N LEU A 24 7.68 11.34 -31.67
CA LEU A 24 8.44 12.26 -30.82
C LEU A 24 7.69 13.57 -30.52
N ALA A 25 6.82 14.00 -31.45
CA ALA A 25 5.99 15.20 -31.32
C ALA A 25 4.68 14.94 -30.58
N THR A 26 4.24 13.68 -30.47
CA THR A 26 3.27 13.33 -29.43
C THR A 26 3.94 13.59 -28.11
N ASN A 27 3.32 14.43 -27.29
CA ASN A 27 3.62 14.45 -25.88
C ASN A 27 3.39 13.01 -25.38
N GLY A 28 4.46 12.21 -25.23
CA GLY A 28 4.38 10.88 -24.62
C GLY A 28 3.61 10.99 -23.31
N THR A 29 2.99 9.90 -22.83
CA THR A 29 2.08 9.89 -21.67
C THR A 29 2.40 11.00 -20.67
N GLN A 30 1.73 12.14 -20.82
CA GLN A 30 1.87 13.20 -19.84
C GLN A 30 1.20 12.66 -18.61
N ALA A 31 1.96 12.54 -17.52
CA ALA A 31 1.36 12.33 -16.22
C ALA A 31 0.37 13.49 -16.02
N TRP A 32 -0.93 13.21 -16.16
CA TRP A 32 -1.97 14.15 -15.78
C TRP A 32 -1.73 14.51 -14.31
N GLY A 33 -1.40 15.78 -14.03
CA GLY A 33 -1.03 16.22 -12.69
C GLY A 33 -0.02 17.36 -12.58
N ASN A 34 0.19 18.17 -13.64
CA ASN A 34 1.02 19.38 -13.55
C ASN A 34 0.33 20.55 -12.84
N ASP A 35 -0.92 20.39 -12.42
CA ASP A 35 -1.57 21.37 -11.55
C ASP A 35 -0.86 21.38 -10.20
N MET A 36 -0.58 22.57 -9.66
CA MET A 36 -0.02 22.68 -8.32
C MET A 36 -1.00 22.07 -7.31
N VAL A 37 -0.67 20.89 -6.80
CA VAL A 37 -1.45 20.24 -5.74
C VAL A 37 -1.25 21.03 -4.46
N ILE A 38 -2.29 21.75 -4.03
CA ILE A 38 -2.30 22.42 -2.73
C ILE A 38 -2.49 21.34 -1.66
N HIS A 39 -1.41 20.93 -1.02
CA HIS A 39 -1.47 20.00 0.10
C HIS A 39 -2.04 20.66 1.35
N PRO A 40 -2.87 19.97 2.15
CA PRO A 40 -3.33 20.48 3.42
C PRO A 40 -2.14 20.70 4.36
N LYS A 41 -2.21 21.72 5.21
CA LYS A 41 -1.20 21.94 6.24
C LYS A 41 -1.13 20.73 7.17
N SER A 42 0.06 20.16 7.34
CA SER A 42 0.26 19.03 8.24
C SER A 42 -0.05 19.44 9.68
N LYS A 43 -0.72 18.54 10.42
CA LYS A 43 -0.97 18.70 11.85
C LYS A 43 0.07 17.98 12.72
N ALA A 44 0.88 17.12 12.12
CA ALA A 44 1.91 16.32 12.81
C ALA A 44 3.27 16.49 12.11
N ASP A 45 4.34 16.48 12.90
CA ASP A 45 5.71 16.63 12.41
C ASP A 45 6.33 15.31 11.93
N SER A 46 5.85 14.19 12.50
CA SER A 46 6.32 12.83 12.22
C SER A 46 5.17 11.83 12.37
N CYS A 47 5.21 10.76 11.56
CA CYS A 47 4.30 9.62 11.65
C CYS A 47 5.14 8.36 11.87
N ILE A 48 4.73 7.52 12.83
CA ILE A 48 5.35 6.23 13.09
C ILE A 48 4.36 5.16 12.65
N LEU A 49 4.74 4.37 11.66
CA LEU A 49 3.99 3.21 11.21
C LEU A 49 4.64 1.94 11.78
N ILE A 50 3.88 1.22 12.61
CA ILE A 50 4.28 -0.10 13.10
C ILE A 50 3.64 -1.15 12.20
N TRP A 51 4.45 -1.81 11.37
CA TRP A 51 4.00 -2.92 10.53
C TRP A 51 4.27 -4.25 11.23
N MET A 52 3.19 -4.95 11.58
CA MET A 52 3.27 -6.26 12.23
C MET A 52 3.39 -7.35 11.16
N GLY A 53 4.62 -7.64 10.73
CA GLY A 53 4.92 -8.67 9.73
C GLY A 53 4.33 -10.03 10.10
N GLY A 54 3.72 -10.72 9.12
CA GLY A 54 2.96 -11.95 9.33
C GLY A 54 1.47 -11.74 9.58
N GLY A 55 1.07 -10.52 9.95
CA GLY A 55 -0.31 -10.16 10.25
C GLY A 55 -0.71 -10.58 11.66
N MET A 56 -1.32 -9.67 12.41
CA MET A 56 -1.96 -10.04 13.67
C MET A 56 -3.29 -10.71 13.36
N ALA A 57 -3.69 -11.69 14.17
CA ALA A 57 -5.02 -12.26 14.09
C ALA A 57 -6.05 -11.17 14.42
N ALA A 58 -6.77 -10.69 13.40
CA ALA A 58 -7.77 -9.62 13.56
C ALA A 58 -8.83 -9.95 14.63
N PRO A 59 -9.36 -11.19 14.71
CA PRO A 59 -10.32 -11.58 15.75
C PRO A 59 -9.78 -11.53 17.18
N ASP A 60 -8.47 -11.66 17.34
CA ASP A 60 -7.78 -11.73 18.64
C ASP A 60 -7.11 -10.41 19.03
N THR A 61 -7.42 -9.32 18.32
CA THR A 61 -6.79 -8.00 18.56
C THR A 61 -7.81 -6.87 18.63
N PHE A 62 -7.95 -6.10 17.55
CA PHE A 62 -8.69 -4.84 17.53
C PHE A 62 -10.17 -5.03 17.15
N ASP A 63 -10.56 -6.24 16.74
CA ASP A 63 -11.93 -6.59 16.32
C ASP A 63 -12.38 -7.90 16.98
N PRO A 64 -12.61 -7.89 18.30
CA PRO A 64 -12.94 -9.09 19.06
C PRO A 64 -14.16 -9.79 18.47
N LYS A 65 -14.00 -11.07 18.12
CA LYS A 65 -15.10 -11.93 17.65
C LYS A 65 -15.67 -12.77 18.80
N ARG A 66 -16.61 -13.67 18.47
CA ARG A 66 -17.22 -14.56 19.45
C ARG A 66 -16.12 -15.32 20.21
N TYR A 67 -16.01 -15.04 21.50
CA TYR A 67 -15.10 -15.71 22.40
C TYR A 67 -15.51 -17.17 22.61
N LEU A 68 -14.53 -18.07 22.48
CA LEU A 68 -14.65 -19.47 22.82
C LEU A 68 -13.34 -19.91 23.51
N PRO A 69 -13.36 -20.31 24.79
CA PRO A 69 -12.15 -20.76 25.46
C PRO A 69 -11.53 -21.95 24.74
N PHE A 70 -10.20 -21.99 24.69
CA PHE A 70 -9.48 -23.12 24.12
C PHE A 70 -9.67 -24.38 24.97
N GLU A 71 -9.97 -25.49 24.31
CA GLU A 71 -9.94 -26.83 24.88
C GLU A 71 -9.28 -27.81 23.91
N LYS A 72 -8.65 -28.86 24.44
CA LYS A 72 -7.99 -29.87 23.60
C LYS A 72 -9.05 -30.64 22.81
N GLY A 73 -8.90 -30.68 21.49
CA GLY A 73 -9.86 -31.32 20.59
C GLY A 73 -10.99 -30.40 20.12
N LEU A 74 -10.93 -29.11 20.45
CA LEU A 74 -11.87 -28.10 19.96
C LEU A 74 -11.87 -28.07 18.43
N GLU A 75 -13.06 -28.08 17.84
CA GLU A 75 -13.25 -28.05 16.40
C GLU A 75 -12.86 -26.67 15.85
N VAL A 76 -11.94 -26.63 14.87
CA VAL A 76 -11.37 -25.38 14.34
C VAL A 76 -12.43 -24.42 13.80
N ASN A 77 -13.48 -24.93 13.16
CA ASN A 77 -14.56 -24.10 12.60
C ASN A 77 -15.39 -23.36 13.68
N LYS A 78 -15.30 -23.76 14.95
CA LYS A 78 -15.96 -23.08 16.07
C LYS A 78 -15.12 -21.92 16.61
N ILE A 79 -13.81 -21.96 16.36
CA ILE A 79 -12.82 -21.01 16.86
C ILE A 79 -12.85 -19.76 15.97
N LEU A 80 -13.45 -18.70 16.51
CA LEU A 80 -13.32 -17.35 15.93
C LEU A 80 -12.33 -16.50 16.71
N SER A 81 -12.35 -16.59 18.04
CA SER A 81 -11.34 -16.01 18.93
C SER A 81 -11.30 -16.79 20.24
N THR A 82 -10.10 -16.96 20.80
CA THR A 82 -9.89 -17.52 22.14
C THR A 82 -9.58 -16.46 23.19
N PHE A 83 -9.68 -15.18 22.82
CA PHE A 83 -9.40 -14.06 23.71
C PHE A 83 -10.71 -13.37 24.08
N PRO A 84 -11.03 -13.23 25.39
CA PRO A 84 -12.15 -12.42 25.83
C PRO A 84 -12.03 -10.97 25.35
N ALA A 85 -13.17 -10.31 25.14
CA ALA A 85 -13.19 -8.87 24.89
C ALA A 85 -13.09 -8.10 26.23
N ILE A 86 -12.31 -7.03 26.24
CA ILE A 86 -12.17 -6.08 27.35
C ILE A 86 -12.73 -4.71 26.96
N ASP A 87 -13.21 -3.96 27.95
CA ASP A 87 -13.58 -2.56 27.76
C ASP A 87 -12.35 -1.68 27.57
N THR A 88 -12.53 -0.62 26.78
CA THR A 88 -11.56 0.46 26.67
C THR A 88 -12.00 1.68 27.48
N ASN A 89 -11.17 2.71 27.55
CA ASN A 89 -11.55 3.99 28.16
C ASN A 89 -12.58 4.80 27.34
N VAL A 90 -13.04 4.27 26.20
CA VAL A 90 -14.10 4.85 25.37
C VAL A 90 -15.32 3.94 25.40
N ASP A 91 -16.48 4.51 25.73
CA ASP A 91 -17.74 3.79 25.80
C ASP A 91 -18.08 3.09 24.47
N GLY A 92 -18.51 1.84 24.56
CA GLY A 92 -18.92 1.04 23.41
C GLY A 92 -17.76 0.49 22.56
N ILE A 93 -16.50 0.85 22.84
CA ILE A 93 -15.33 0.27 22.18
C ILE A 93 -14.75 -0.83 23.05
N LYS A 94 -14.68 -2.04 22.49
CA LYS A 94 -14.03 -3.22 23.08
C LYS A 94 -12.90 -3.73 22.18
N ILE A 95 -11.82 -4.23 22.79
CA ILE A 95 -10.71 -4.91 22.09
C ILE A 95 -10.40 -6.23 22.82
N SER A 96 -9.54 -7.09 22.28
CA SER A 96 -9.22 -8.38 22.91
C SER A 96 -8.30 -8.23 24.12
N GLN A 97 -8.46 -9.13 25.09
CA GLN A 97 -7.58 -9.26 26.27
C GLN A 97 -6.11 -9.43 25.84
N GLY A 98 -5.18 -8.84 26.60
CA GLY A 98 -3.76 -8.75 26.25
C GLY A 98 -3.34 -7.40 25.66
N LEU A 99 -4.31 -6.52 25.37
CA LEU A 99 -4.09 -5.15 24.88
C LEU A 99 -4.49 -4.09 25.92
N GLU A 100 -4.38 -4.38 27.21
CA GLU A 100 -4.86 -3.53 28.31
C GLU A 100 -4.26 -2.12 28.27
N ASN A 101 -2.97 -2.00 27.95
CA ASN A 101 -2.31 -0.70 27.83
C ASN A 101 -2.85 0.12 26.65
N ILE A 102 -3.29 -0.53 25.57
CA ILE A 102 -3.94 0.16 24.44
C ILE A 102 -5.36 0.56 24.83
N ALA A 103 -6.08 -0.32 25.53
CA ALA A 103 -7.44 -0.07 26.00
C ALA A 103 -7.51 1.19 26.88
N GLN A 104 -6.47 1.46 27.68
CA GLN A 104 -6.36 2.64 28.54
C GLN A 104 -6.18 3.97 27.80
N VAL A 105 -5.86 3.96 26.51
CA VAL A 105 -5.58 5.17 25.71
C VAL A 105 -6.38 5.21 24.39
N MET A 106 -7.49 4.47 24.32
CA MET A 106 -8.31 4.35 23.10
C MET A 106 -8.97 5.67 22.71
N ASP A 107 -9.23 6.56 23.67
CA ASP A 107 -9.70 7.95 23.48
C ASP A 107 -8.75 8.81 22.63
N ARG A 108 -7.48 8.40 22.53
CA ARG A 108 -6.45 9.06 21.70
C ARG A 108 -6.25 8.38 20.35
N GLY A 109 -6.98 7.31 20.08
CA GLY A 109 -6.86 6.51 18.87
C GLY A 109 -8.07 6.63 17.94
N THR A 110 -7.89 6.20 16.70
CA THR A 110 -8.99 5.95 15.78
C THR A 110 -8.94 4.48 15.38
N LEU A 111 -10.01 3.76 15.71
CA LEU A 111 -10.12 2.34 15.41
C LEU A 111 -10.79 2.14 14.05
N ILE A 112 -10.13 1.43 13.14
CA ILE A 112 -10.63 1.12 11.80
C ILE A 112 -10.84 -0.40 11.68
N ARG A 113 -12.09 -0.84 11.56
CA ARG A 113 -12.48 -2.24 11.34
C ARG A 113 -12.99 -2.53 9.93
N SER A 114 -13.11 -1.49 9.11
CA SER A 114 -13.65 -1.57 7.75
C SER A 114 -12.59 -1.81 6.68
N ALA A 115 -11.31 -1.93 7.05
CA ALA A 115 -10.23 -2.16 6.11
C ALA A 115 -10.29 -3.60 5.59
N VAL A 116 -10.48 -3.74 4.28
CA VAL A 116 -10.48 -5.03 3.58
C VAL A 116 -9.22 -5.10 2.74
N GLN A 117 -8.47 -6.19 2.87
CA GLN A 117 -7.28 -6.42 2.07
C GLN A 117 -7.69 -6.73 0.61
N PRO A 118 -6.91 -6.30 -0.38
CA PRO A 118 -7.14 -6.72 -1.77
C PRO A 118 -7.05 -8.25 -1.87
N ASP A 119 -7.87 -8.83 -2.74
CA ASP A 119 -7.77 -10.25 -3.06
C ASP A 119 -6.51 -10.50 -3.90
N LEU A 120 -5.44 -10.93 -3.24
CA LEU A 120 -4.15 -11.26 -3.84
C LEU A 120 -3.90 -12.78 -3.83
N GLY A 121 -4.96 -13.58 -3.69
CA GLY A 121 -4.86 -15.03 -3.52
C GLY A 121 -4.43 -15.47 -2.12
N SER A 122 -4.45 -16.79 -1.90
CA SER A 122 -4.23 -17.39 -0.59
C SER A 122 -2.76 -17.71 -0.32
N ILE A 123 -2.30 -17.57 0.93
CA ILE A 123 -0.98 -18.02 1.43
C ILE A 123 0.21 -17.24 0.81
N LEU A 124 0.05 -15.94 0.55
CA LEU A 124 1.11 -15.10 -0.03
C LEU A 124 1.41 -13.87 0.82
N HIS A 125 2.07 -14.06 1.96
CA HIS A 125 2.49 -12.95 2.84
C HIS A 125 3.36 -11.93 2.10
N SER A 126 4.29 -12.39 1.24
CA SER A 126 5.16 -11.52 0.45
C SER A 126 4.40 -10.63 -0.53
N ARG A 127 3.33 -11.15 -1.15
CA ARG A 127 2.50 -10.38 -2.11
C ARG A 127 1.71 -9.28 -1.39
N HIS A 128 1.17 -9.57 -0.21
CA HIS A 128 0.47 -8.59 0.61
C HIS A 128 1.41 -7.55 1.23
N GLN A 129 2.61 -7.96 1.67
CA GLN A 129 3.65 -7.05 2.14
C GLN A 129 4.07 -6.09 1.01
N TYR A 130 4.34 -6.63 -0.18
CA TYR A 130 4.66 -5.81 -1.35
C TYR A 130 3.56 -4.80 -1.66
N HIS A 131 2.30 -5.25 -1.70
CA HIS A 131 1.16 -4.38 -1.96
C HIS A 131 1.01 -3.30 -0.89
N TRP A 132 1.18 -3.62 0.40
CA TRP A 132 1.11 -2.63 1.47
C TRP A 132 2.19 -1.55 1.33
N HIS A 133 3.42 -1.97 1.02
CA HIS A 133 4.55 -1.07 0.92
C HIS A 133 4.59 -0.24 -0.36
N THR A 134 3.93 -0.68 -1.44
CA THR A 134 4.03 -0.01 -2.75
C THR A 134 2.69 0.53 -3.26
N GLY A 135 1.57 -0.03 -2.81
CA GLY A 135 0.23 0.22 -3.35
C GLY A 135 -0.06 -0.51 -4.67
N TYR A 136 0.86 -1.34 -5.18
CA TYR A 136 0.71 -2.02 -6.46
C TYR A 136 0.40 -3.51 -6.27
N VAL A 137 -0.51 -4.02 -7.10
CA VAL A 137 -0.87 -5.44 -7.16
C VAL A 137 0.13 -6.18 -8.07
N PRO A 138 0.93 -7.13 -7.55
CA PRO A 138 1.84 -7.94 -8.38
C PRO A 138 1.05 -8.93 -9.27
N PRO A 139 1.61 -9.42 -10.39
CA PRO A 139 2.93 -9.08 -10.92
C PRO A 139 2.91 -7.75 -11.66
N ILE A 140 4.02 -7.02 -11.59
CA ILE A 140 4.24 -5.81 -12.39
C ILE A 140 5.57 -5.93 -13.12
N THR A 141 5.68 -5.25 -14.27
CA THR A 141 6.86 -5.33 -15.16
C THR A 141 7.98 -4.36 -14.79
N VAL A 142 7.74 -3.49 -13.81
CA VAL A 142 8.67 -2.46 -13.35
C VAL A 142 8.83 -2.54 -11.83
N ALA A 143 9.94 -2.04 -11.29
CA ALA A 143 10.08 -1.92 -9.84
C ALA A 143 9.14 -0.81 -9.32
N ALA A 144 8.10 -1.17 -8.57
CA ALA A 144 7.26 -0.16 -7.93
C ALA A 144 8.03 0.56 -6.82
N PRO A 145 7.89 1.89 -6.71
CA PRO A 145 8.46 2.64 -5.61
C PRO A 145 7.83 2.23 -4.28
N HIS A 146 8.69 2.02 -3.27
CA HIS A 146 8.26 1.90 -1.88
C HIS A 146 7.59 3.22 -1.41
N ILE A 147 6.63 3.15 -0.49
CA ILE A 147 5.97 4.33 0.09
C ILE A 147 6.98 5.35 0.65
N GLY A 148 8.08 4.85 1.22
CA GLY A 148 9.20 5.68 1.66
C GLY A 148 9.91 6.44 0.54
N ALA A 149 10.00 5.88 -0.67
CA ALA A 149 10.54 6.57 -1.84
C ALA A 149 9.59 7.69 -2.31
N TRP A 150 8.27 7.48 -2.24
CA TRP A 150 7.29 8.54 -2.46
C TRP A 150 7.43 9.66 -1.43
N MET A 151 7.56 9.33 -0.14
CA MET A 151 7.77 10.33 0.90
C MET A 151 9.07 11.11 0.69
N ALA A 152 10.16 10.43 0.33
CA ALA A 152 11.42 11.08 -0.03
C ALA A 152 11.30 12.03 -1.23
N LYS A 153 10.52 11.65 -2.24
CA LYS A 153 10.28 12.48 -3.43
C LYS A 153 9.44 13.72 -3.13
N VAL A 154 8.42 13.59 -2.28
CA VAL A 154 7.46 14.66 -1.98
C VAL A 154 7.98 15.61 -0.91
N LEU A 155 8.59 15.09 0.16
CA LEU A 155 9.05 15.88 1.30
C LEU A 155 10.52 16.30 1.19
N GLY A 156 11.33 15.55 0.42
CA GLY A 156 12.77 15.74 0.38
C GLY A 156 13.49 15.31 1.67
N PRO A 157 14.81 15.49 1.73
CA PRO A 157 15.59 15.23 2.94
C PRO A 157 15.29 16.26 4.03
N LYS A 158 15.09 15.79 5.27
CA LYS A 158 15.05 16.67 6.46
C LYS A 158 16.44 17.18 6.86
N ASN A 159 17.49 16.50 6.44
CA ASN A 159 18.89 16.83 6.72
C ASN A 159 19.73 16.51 5.48
N GLU A 160 20.60 17.43 5.08
CA GLU A 160 21.40 17.31 3.85
C GLU A 160 22.33 16.09 3.83
N VAL A 161 22.79 15.60 4.99
CA VAL A 161 23.74 14.48 5.08
C VAL A 161 23.06 13.13 5.34
N ILE A 162 21.75 13.11 5.59
CA ILE A 162 21.00 11.87 5.88
C ILE A 162 20.08 11.56 4.71
N PRO A 163 20.07 10.33 4.18
CA PRO A 163 19.11 9.93 3.16
C PRO A 163 17.67 10.20 3.61
N PRO A 164 16.80 10.71 2.72
CA PRO A 164 15.41 11.03 3.06
C PRO A 164 14.57 9.79 3.42
N PHE A 165 15.03 8.60 3.05
CA PHE A 165 14.41 7.32 3.38
C PHE A 165 15.49 6.26 3.56
N ILE A 166 15.35 5.45 4.62
CA ILE A 166 16.20 4.32 4.92
C ILE A 166 15.28 3.12 5.14
N ASN A 167 15.53 2.03 4.44
CA ASN A 167 14.93 0.73 4.71
C ASN A 167 15.99 -0.21 5.27
N ILE A 168 15.70 -0.89 6.37
CA ILE A 168 16.57 -1.88 6.99
C ILE A 168 15.73 -3.14 7.17
N GLY A 169 16.11 -4.22 6.47
CA GLY A 169 15.33 -5.46 6.41
C GLY A 169 15.05 -5.86 4.98
#